data_AF-A0A6P0WDH2-F1
#
_entry.id   AF-A0A6P0WDH2-F1
#
_cell.length_a   1.000
_cell.length_b   1.000
_cell.length_c   1.000
_cell.angle_alpha   90.00
_cell.angle_beta   90.00
_cell.angle_gamma   90.00
#
_symmetry.space_group_name_H-M   'P 1'
#
loop_
_entity.id
_entity.type
_entity.pdbx_description
1 polymer ?
#
loop_
_entity_poly.entity_id
_entity_poly.type
_entity_poly.pdbx_seq_one_letter_code
_entity_poly.pdbx_strand_id
1 'polypeptide(L)'
;MNLEKAIAAYQQALSVRTKKDFPIDWAMTQNNLGAAYSERIRGDKAENLELAIKAYERALEVHTKKDFPEEWARTQNNLSLVYRNRIRGDKAENLELAIKAYERALEVHTKKDFPEEWARTQNNLSLVYRNRIRGDKAENLELAIKAYELALKVHTKKDFPEEWARTQNNLSLVYRNRIRGDKAENLELAIKAYELALKVHTKKDFPEEWARTQNNLGIAYRNRISGDKAENLEKAIAAYELALKVHTKQKFPEEWATIQNNLGLAYRNRIRHNRESNLELAIEAYKRALWVYTKQDFPQNWAMTQNNLGSAYRERIRHNRESNLELAIEAYKRALWVYTKQDFPQNWAMTQNNLGSAYRERIRGDKAENLEKAIEAYELALSVYTKEDFPIEWAMNQKNLGNAYRDRIRGDKAENLEKAIEAYELALSVYTKKDFPEEWATIQNNLGAAYS
;
A
#
# COMPACT_ATOMS: atom_id res chain seq x y z
N MET A 1 -7.15 -29.76 13.73
CA MET A 1 -7.45 -31.19 13.97
C MET A 1 -8.80 -31.60 13.36
N ASN A 2 -9.83 -30.75 13.40
CA ASN A 2 -11.16 -31.09 12.87
C ASN A 2 -11.25 -31.12 11.34
N LEU A 3 -10.52 -30.24 10.62
CA LEU A 3 -10.56 -30.20 9.14
C LEU A 3 -10.04 -31.48 8.48
N GLU A 4 -8.95 -32.08 8.97
CA GLU A 4 -8.45 -33.34 8.38
C GLU A 4 -9.44 -34.49 8.54
N LYS A 5 -10.12 -34.56 9.70
CA LYS A 5 -11.18 -35.55 9.94
C LYS A 5 -12.39 -35.28 9.03
N ALA A 6 -12.77 -34.02 8.83
CA ALA A 6 -13.84 -33.65 7.91
C ALA A 6 -13.50 -34.05 6.46
N ILE A 7 -12.29 -33.74 5.99
CA ILE A 7 -11.81 -34.12 4.66
C ILE A 7 -11.84 -35.65 4.50
N ALA A 8 -11.31 -36.40 5.46
CA ALA A 8 -11.33 -37.85 5.43
C ALA A 8 -12.77 -38.41 5.43
N ALA A 9 -13.67 -37.85 6.24
CA ALA A 9 -15.07 -38.24 6.28
C ALA A 9 -15.79 -37.94 4.95
N TYR A 10 -15.54 -36.78 4.33
CA TYR A 10 -16.08 -36.46 3.01
C TYR A 10 -15.53 -37.40 1.93
N GLN A 11 -14.24 -37.72 1.95
CA GLN A 11 -13.65 -38.69 1.03
C GLN A 11 -14.27 -40.09 1.19
N GLN A 12 -14.50 -40.54 2.42
CA GLN A 12 -15.22 -41.79 2.69
C GLN A 12 -16.68 -41.72 2.23
N ALA A 13 -17.38 -40.61 2.46
CA ALA A 13 -18.75 -40.44 1.97
C ALA A 13 -18.79 -40.50 0.43
N LEU A 14 -17.78 -39.97 -0.27
CA LEU A 14 -17.66 -40.01 -1.73
C LEU A 14 -17.29 -41.39 -2.29
N SER A 15 -16.87 -42.37 -1.47
CA SER A 15 -16.69 -43.75 -1.94
C SER A 15 -18.03 -44.49 -2.07
N VAL A 16 -19.06 -44.03 -1.36
CA VAL A 16 -20.42 -44.58 -1.40
C VAL A 16 -21.34 -43.71 -2.25
N ARG A 17 -21.32 -42.39 -2.04
CA ARG A 17 -22.07 -41.43 -2.86
C ARG A 17 -21.31 -41.24 -4.16
N THR A 18 -21.74 -41.90 -5.24
CA THR A 18 -21.17 -41.68 -6.58
C THR A 18 -22.02 -40.68 -7.36
N LYS A 19 -21.45 -40.03 -8.38
CA LYS A 19 -22.21 -39.15 -9.29
C LYS A 19 -23.39 -39.87 -9.95
N LYS A 20 -23.26 -41.18 -10.21
CA LYS A 20 -24.29 -41.98 -10.86
C LYS A 20 -25.45 -42.33 -9.91
N ASP A 21 -25.11 -42.78 -8.71
CA ASP A 21 -26.09 -43.39 -7.79
C ASP A 21 -26.72 -42.32 -6.88
N PHE A 22 -25.97 -41.28 -6.52
CA PHE A 22 -26.41 -40.22 -5.62
C PHE A 22 -25.94 -38.84 -6.11
N PRO A 23 -26.37 -38.36 -7.30
CA PRO A 23 -25.82 -37.16 -7.93
C PRO A 23 -25.87 -35.91 -7.05
N ILE A 24 -27.01 -35.67 -6.37
CA ILE A 24 -27.22 -34.48 -5.54
C ILE A 24 -26.35 -34.53 -4.28
N ASP A 25 -26.41 -35.63 -3.52
CA ASP A 25 -25.59 -35.80 -2.31
C ASP A 25 -24.10 -35.82 -2.63
N TRP A 26 -23.71 -36.39 -3.77
CA TRP A 26 -22.33 -36.37 -4.26
C TRP A 26 -21.87 -34.93 -4.50
N ALA A 27 -22.64 -34.12 -5.22
CA ALA A 27 -22.30 -32.74 -5.53
C ALA A 27 -22.24 -31.86 -4.27
N MET A 28 -23.17 -32.05 -3.33
CA MET A 28 -23.14 -31.39 -2.02
C MET A 28 -21.88 -31.77 -1.23
N THR A 29 -21.52 -33.06 -1.24
CA THR A 29 -20.31 -33.55 -0.56
C THR A 29 -19.04 -33.00 -1.22
N GLN A 30 -19.00 -32.90 -2.55
CA GLN A 30 -17.90 -32.26 -3.29
C GLN A 30 -17.78 -30.77 -2.94
N ASN A 31 -18.89 -30.02 -2.87
CA ASN A 31 -18.87 -28.62 -2.48
C ASN A 31 -18.33 -28.44 -1.05
N ASN A 32 -18.76 -29.28 -0.11
CA ASN A 32 -18.29 -29.21 1.28
C ASN A 32 -16.81 -29.63 1.40
N LEU A 33 -16.38 -30.61 0.60
CA LEU A 33 -14.98 -31.00 0.50
C LEU A 33 -14.11 -29.86 -0.08
N GLY A 34 -14.62 -29.15 -1.09
CA GLY A 34 -13.97 -27.96 -1.65
C GLY A 34 -13.76 -26.87 -0.60
N ALA A 35 -14.77 -26.61 0.22
CA ALA A 35 -14.67 -25.66 1.33
C ALA A 35 -13.61 -26.09 2.34
N ALA A 36 -13.64 -27.35 2.76
CA ALA A 36 -12.67 -27.89 3.71
C ALA A 36 -11.22 -27.82 3.20
N TYR A 37 -10.98 -28.11 1.91
CA TYR A 37 -9.66 -27.93 1.30
C TYR A 37 -9.23 -26.47 1.24
N SER A 38 -10.15 -25.55 0.93
CA SER A 38 -9.83 -24.12 0.84
C SER A 38 -9.36 -23.53 2.18
N GLU A 39 -9.82 -24.09 3.30
CA GLU A 39 -9.46 -23.68 4.66
C GLU A 39 -8.33 -24.53 5.27
N ARG A 40 -7.84 -25.55 4.55
CA ARG A 40 -6.86 -26.49 5.06
C ARG A 40 -5.48 -25.83 5.21
N ILE A 41 -5.01 -25.75 6.45
CA ILE A 41 -3.70 -25.17 6.80
C ILE A 41 -2.55 -26.19 6.63
N ARG A 42 -2.81 -27.49 6.78
CA ARG A 42 -1.79 -28.53 6.65
C ARG A 42 -1.48 -28.85 5.18
N GLY A 43 -0.23 -29.19 4.91
CA GLY A 43 0.26 -29.54 3.57
C GLY A 43 0.62 -28.30 2.74
N ASP A 44 0.87 -28.51 1.45
CA ASP A 44 1.14 -27.41 0.52
C ASP A 44 -0.15 -26.61 0.26
N LYS A 45 -0.12 -25.31 0.57
CA LYS A 45 -1.28 -24.43 0.39
C LYS A 45 -1.70 -24.34 -1.07
N ALA A 46 -0.75 -24.38 -2.00
CA ALA A 46 -1.07 -24.28 -3.43
C ALA A 46 -1.83 -25.53 -3.88
N GLU A 47 -1.37 -26.72 -3.49
CA GLU A 47 -2.07 -27.98 -3.73
C GLU A 47 -3.47 -28.03 -3.10
N ASN A 48 -3.63 -27.57 -1.85
CA ASN A 48 -4.94 -27.52 -1.20
C ASN A 48 -5.95 -26.68 -2.00
N LEU A 49 -5.52 -25.55 -2.57
CA LEU A 49 -6.39 -24.71 -3.41
C LEU A 49 -6.74 -25.39 -4.73
N GLU A 50 -5.84 -26.14 -5.36
CA GLU A 50 -6.17 -26.93 -6.57
C GLU A 50 -7.16 -28.07 -6.25
N LEU A 51 -7.01 -28.73 -5.10
CA LEU A 51 -7.96 -29.74 -4.64
C LEU A 51 -9.34 -29.12 -4.39
N ALA A 52 -9.40 -27.92 -3.81
CA ALA A 52 -10.63 -27.18 -3.63
C ALA A 52 -11.30 -26.83 -4.96
N ILE A 53 -10.55 -26.29 -5.93
CA ILE A 53 -11.03 -25.98 -7.29
C ILE A 53 -11.63 -27.24 -7.92
N LYS A 54 -10.90 -28.35 -7.92
CA LYS A 54 -11.35 -29.62 -8.51
C LYS A 54 -12.63 -30.14 -7.87
N ALA A 55 -12.78 -30.00 -6.54
CA ALA A 55 -13.98 -30.42 -5.84
C ALA A 55 -15.18 -29.53 -6.19
N TYR A 56 -14.99 -28.20 -6.27
CA TYR A 56 -16.06 -27.30 -6.70
C TYR A 56 -16.44 -27.50 -8.17
N GLU A 57 -15.48 -27.69 -9.07
CA GLU A 57 -15.74 -28.01 -10.48
C GLU A 57 -16.55 -29.30 -10.62
N ARG A 58 -16.24 -30.32 -9.83
CA ARG A 58 -17.03 -31.55 -9.75
C ARG A 58 -18.46 -31.30 -9.26
N ALA A 59 -18.64 -30.49 -8.22
CA ALA A 59 -19.98 -30.14 -7.74
C ALA A 59 -20.81 -29.43 -8.83
N LEU A 60 -20.17 -28.56 -9.63
CA LEU A 60 -20.79 -27.87 -10.76
C LEU A 60 -21.18 -28.78 -11.93
N GLU A 61 -20.73 -30.04 -11.96
CA GLU A 61 -21.19 -31.02 -12.95
C GLU A 61 -22.65 -31.48 -12.70
N VAL A 62 -23.17 -31.24 -11.50
CA VAL A 62 -24.56 -31.58 -11.11
C VAL A 62 -25.33 -30.34 -10.70
N HIS A 63 -24.73 -29.47 -9.88
CA HIS A 63 -25.33 -28.17 -9.57
C HIS A 63 -25.29 -27.31 -10.83
N THR A 64 -26.33 -27.34 -11.65
CA THR A 64 -26.46 -26.48 -12.83
C THR A 64 -27.36 -25.28 -12.51
N LYS A 65 -27.18 -24.16 -13.23
CA LYS A 65 -28.06 -23.00 -13.06
C LYS A 65 -29.55 -23.34 -13.28
N LYS A 66 -29.85 -24.32 -14.14
CA LYS A 66 -31.22 -24.70 -14.49
C LYS A 66 -31.87 -25.54 -13.38
N ASP A 67 -31.15 -26.55 -12.90
CA ASP A 67 -31.74 -27.57 -12.04
C ASP A 67 -31.53 -27.26 -10.54
N PHE A 68 -30.43 -26.57 -10.21
CA PHE A 68 -30.03 -26.20 -8.84
C PHE A 68 -29.46 -24.77 -8.80
N PRO A 69 -30.27 -23.75 -9.11
CA PRO A 69 -29.78 -22.38 -9.28
C PRO A 69 -29.03 -21.86 -8.05
N GLU A 70 -29.55 -22.10 -6.85
CA GLU A 70 -28.97 -21.60 -5.60
C GLU A 70 -27.64 -22.32 -5.27
N GLU A 71 -27.62 -23.65 -5.32
CA GLU A 71 -26.41 -24.42 -5.07
C GLU A 71 -25.34 -24.14 -6.12
N TRP A 72 -25.73 -23.93 -7.38
CA TRP A 72 -24.83 -23.50 -8.44
C TRP A 72 -24.21 -22.15 -8.11
N ALA A 73 -25.01 -21.15 -7.75
CA ALA A 73 -24.52 -19.80 -7.42
C ALA A 73 -23.63 -19.78 -6.17
N ARG A 74 -24.00 -20.54 -5.13
CA ARG A 74 -23.16 -20.74 -3.93
C ARG A 74 -21.83 -21.40 -4.28
N THR A 75 -21.84 -22.43 -5.13
CA THR A 75 -20.63 -23.12 -5.57
C THR A 75 -19.74 -22.18 -6.40
N GLN A 76 -20.32 -21.37 -7.29
CA GLN A 76 -19.59 -20.34 -8.05
C GLN A 76 -18.96 -19.30 -7.13
N ASN A 77 -19.70 -18.76 -6.16
CA ASN A 77 -19.19 -17.79 -5.18
C ASN A 77 -18.00 -18.34 -4.38
N ASN A 78 -18.08 -19.61 -3.96
CA ASN A 78 -16.99 -20.27 -3.25
C ASN A 78 -15.78 -20.53 -4.16
N LEU A 79 -16.02 -20.98 -5.39
CA LEU A 79 -14.97 -21.18 -6.38
C LEU A 79 -14.23 -19.88 -6.70
N SER A 80 -14.95 -18.75 -6.80
CA SER A 80 -14.33 -17.43 -6.97
C SER A 80 -13.36 -17.07 -5.85
N LEU A 81 -13.70 -17.38 -4.59
CA LEU A 81 -12.83 -17.13 -3.45
C LEU A 81 -11.52 -17.93 -3.57
N VAL A 82 -11.62 -19.18 -4.04
CA VAL A 82 -10.45 -20.03 -4.27
C VAL A 82 -9.61 -19.53 -5.42
N TYR A 83 -10.21 -19.17 -6.56
CA TYR A 83 -9.46 -18.59 -7.70
C TYR A 83 -8.75 -17.30 -7.30
N ARG A 84 -9.39 -16.41 -6.52
CA ARG A 84 -8.76 -15.18 -6.02
C ARG A 84 -7.50 -15.46 -5.21
N ASN A 85 -7.51 -16.54 -4.42
CA ASN A 85 -6.41 -16.91 -3.53
C ASN A 85 -5.43 -17.92 -4.17
N ARG A 86 -5.69 -18.37 -5.40
CA ARG A 86 -4.93 -19.41 -6.10
C ARG A 86 -3.49 -18.99 -6.32
N ILE A 87 -2.56 -19.85 -5.91
CA ILE A 87 -1.12 -19.60 -5.95
C ILE A 87 -0.51 -20.02 -7.28
N ARG A 88 -1.01 -21.10 -7.90
CA ARG A 88 -0.52 -21.61 -9.19
C ARG A 88 -1.14 -20.86 -10.37
N GLY A 89 -0.42 -20.87 -11.49
CA GLY A 89 -0.85 -20.22 -12.73
C GLY A 89 -0.60 -18.71 -12.73
N ASP A 90 -1.05 -18.06 -13.81
CA ASP A 90 -0.97 -16.61 -13.93
C ASP A 90 -1.96 -15.91 -12.99
N LYS A 91 -1.47 -14.96 -12.18
CA LYS A 91 -2.28 -14.24 -11.19
C LYS A 91 -3.36 -13.40 -11.86
N ALA A 92 -3.06 -12.80 -13.02
CA ALA A 92 -4.05 -12.02 -13.77
C ALA A 92 -5.21 -12.93 -14.21
N GLU A 93 -4.92 -14.07 -14.83
CA GLU A 93 -5.92 -15.06 -15.23
C GLU A 93 -6.76 -15.56 -14.04
N ASN A 94 -6.12 -15.87 -12.91
CA ASN A 94 -6.82 -16.31 -11.70
C ASN A 94 -7.85 -15.26 -11.20
N LEU A 95 -7.54 -13.97 -11.28
CA LEU A 95 -8.48 -12.91 -10.92
C LEU A 95 -9.63 -12.79 -11.93
N GLU A 96 -9.40 -12.98 -13.23
CA GLU A 96 -10.48 -13.01 -14.22
C GLU A 96 -11.41 -14.21 -14.02
N LEU A 97 -10.88 -15.38 -13.68
CA LEU A 97 -11.68 -16.55 -13.32
C LEU A 97 -12.54 -16.28 -12.07
N ALA A 98 -11.98 -15.61 -11.06
CA ALA A 98 -12.72 -15.21 -9.87
C ALA A 98 -13.85 -14.22 -10.18
N ILE A 99 -13.60 -13.21 -11.02
CA ILE A 99 -14.60 -12.26 -11.50
C ILE A 99 -15.73 -13.00 -12.20
N LYS A 100 -15.41 -13.83 -13.19
CA LYS A 100 -16.39 -14.58 -13.99
C LYS A 100 -17.28 -15.48 -13.12
N ALA A 101 -16.71 -16.15 -12.12
CA ALA A 101 -17.48 -16.98 -11.20
C ALA A 101 -18.36 -16.14 -10.25
N TYR A 102 -17.94 -14.94 -9.83
CA TYR A 102 -18.79 -14.05 -9.03
C TYR A 102 -19.92 -13.46 -9.88
N GLU A 103 -19.63 -13.05 -11.11
CA GLU A 103 -20.64 -12.59 -12.07
C GLU A 103 -21.70 -13.67 -12.34
N ARG A 104 -21.27 -14.93 -12.49
CA ARG A 104 -22.18 -16.08 -12.58
C ARG A 104 -23.04 -16.24 -11.34
N ALA A 105 -22.46 -16.16 -10.14
CA ALA A 105 -23.23 -16.22 -8.90
C ALA A 105 -24.30 -15.12 -8.82
N LEU A 106 -23.99 -13.91 -9.30
CA LEU A 106 -24.91 -12.77 -9.37
C LEU A 106 -26.05 -12.94 -10.39
N GLU A 107 -25.98 -13.92 -11.29
CA GLU A 107 -27.11 -14.26 -12.18
C GLU A 107 -28.29 -14.90 -11.43
N VAL A 108 -28.04 -15.44 -10.23
CA VAL A 108 -29.05 -16.07 -9.36
C VAL A 108 -29.20 -15.32 -8.05
N HIS A 109 -28.09 -14.97 -7.40
CA HIS A 109 -28.13 -14.15 -6.19
C HIS A 109 -28.51 -12.72 -6.59
N THR A 110 -29.80 -12.43 -6.73
CA THR A 110 -30.28 -11.08 -7.03
C THR A 110 -30.58 -10.32 -5.74
N LYS A 111 -30.57 -8.99 -5.76
CA LYS A 111 -30.97 -8.18 -4.59
C LYS A 111 -32.38 -8.52 -4.10
N LYS A 112 -33.29 -8.93 -4.98
CA LYS A 112 -34.69 -9.21 -4.65
C LYS A 112 -34.83 -10.56 -3.95
N ASP A 113 -34.22 -11.59 -4.53
CA ASP A 113 -34.49 -12.98 -4.15
C ASP A 113 -33.49 -13.47 -3.09
N PHE A 114 -32.25 -12.95 -3.12
CA PHE A 114 -31.15 -13.31 -2.21
C PHE A 114 -30.36 -12.06 -1.79
N PRO A 115 -30.97 -11.12 -1.04
CA PRO A 115 -30.37 -9.83 -0.75
C PRO A 115 -29.01 -9.93 -0.05
N GLU A 116 -28.87 -10.83 0.92
CA GLU A 116 -27.63 -11.00 1.70
C GLU A 116 -26.52 -11.62 0.85
N GLU A 117 -26.80 -12.72 0.15
CA GLU A 117 -25.85 -13.38 -0.73
C GLU A 117 -25.41 -12.45 -1.86
N TRP A 118 -26.36 -11.70 -2.44
CA TRP A 118 -26.05 -10.69 -3.46
C TRP A 118 -25.08 -9.65 -2.89
N ALA A 119 -25.35 -9.09 -1.72
CA ALA A 119 -24.48 -8.07 -1.11
C ALA A 119 -23.11 -8.62 -0.73
N ARG A 120 -23.04 -9.84 -0.21
CA ARG A 120 -21.79 -10.55 0.08
C ARG A 120 -20.98 -10.80 -1.20
N THR A 121 -21.62 -11.28 -2.26
CA THR A 121 -20.99 -11.50 -3.56
C THR A 121 -20.47 -10.19 -4.15
N GLN A 122 -21.25 -9.11 -4.10
CA GLN A 122 -20.81 -7.77 -4.53
C GLN A 122 -19.58 -7.30 -3.74
N ASN A 123 -19.61 -7.37 -2.40
CA ASN A 123 -18.48 -6.98 -1.56
C ASN A 123 -17.21 -7.80 -1.86
N ASN A 124 -17.35 -9.09 -2.15
CA ASN A 124 -16.22 -9.94 -2.52
C ASN A 124 -15.70 -9.65 -3.93
N LEU A 125 -16.60 -9.42 -4.89
CA LEU A 125 -16.26 -9.02 -6.25
C LEU A 125 -15.50 -7.69 -6.27
N SER A 126 -15.87 -6.72 -5.42
CA SER A 126 -15.13 -5.47 -5.25
C SER A 126 -13.66 -5.68 -4.88
N LEU A 127 -13.36 -6.66 -4.01
CA LEU A 127 -11.98 -6.98 -3.63
C LEU A 127 -11.19 -7.54 -4.83
N VAL A 128 -11.85 -8.29 -5.72
CA VAL A 128 -11.22 -8.82 -6.94
C VAL A 128 -10.98 -7.69 -7.94
N TYR A 129 -11.98 -6.83 -8.20
CA TYR A 129 -11.80 -5.67 -9.08
C TYR A 129 -10.69 -4.74 -8.58
N ARG A 130 -10.62 -4.45 -7.28
CA ARG A 130 -9.55 -3.62 -6.70
C ARG A 130 -8.15 -4.17 -7.00
N ASN A 131 -8.01 -5.50 -7.02
CA ASN A 131 -6.73 -6.18 -7.22
C ASN A 131 -6.52 -6.62 -8.68
N ARG A 132 -7.49 -6.38 -9.58
CA ARG A 132 -7.47 -6.84 -10.97
C ARG A 132 -6.29 -6.22 -11.72
N ILE A 133 -5.51 -7.09 -12.37
CA ILE A 133 -4.27 -6.73 -13.06
C ILE A 133 -4.55 -6.32 -14.52
N ARG A 134 -5.50 -6.98 -15.18
CA ARG A 134 -5.87 -6.67 -16.57
C ARG A 134 -6.80 -5.46 -16.66
N GLY A 135 -6.76 -4.80 -17.82
CA GLY A 135 -7.58 -3.64 -18.11
C GLY A 135 -7.04 -2.34 -17.51
N ASP A 136 -7.81 -1.26 -17.66
CA ASP A 136 -7.46 0.03 -17.09
C ASP A 136 -7.63 0.03 -15.56
N LYS A 137 -6.58 0.43 -14.84
CA LYS A 137 -6.57 0.42 -13.38
C LYS A 137 -7.59 1.38 -12.78
N ALA A 138 -7.84 2.52 -13.43
CA ALA A 138 -8.80 3.49 -12.93
C ALA A 138 -10.22 2.93 -13.03
N GLU A 139 -10.56 2.31 -14.17
CA GLU A 139 -11.84 1.62 -14.37
C GLU A 139 -12.04 0.47 -13.35
N ASN A 140 -11.00 -0.33 -13.11
CA ASN A 140 -11.07 -1.41 -12.12
C ASN A 140 -11.40 -0.90 -10.71
N LEU A 141 -10.91 0.29 -10.33
CA LEU A 141 -11.25 0.91 -9.05
C LEU A 141 -12.68 1.44 -9.03
N GLU A 142 -13.20 2.00 -10.14
CA GLU A 142 -14.61 2.40 -10.23
C GLU A 142 -15.56 1.21 -10.15
N LEU A 143 -15.22 0.08 -10.78
CA LEU A 143 -15.98 -1.17 -10.65
C LEU A 143 -15.99 -1.66 -9.19
N ALA A 144 -14.86 -1.58 -8.49
CA ALA A 144 -14.78 -1.93 -7.08
C ALA A 144 -15.65 -1.02 -6.20
N ILE A 145 -15.61 0.30 -6.43
CA ILE A 145 -16.46 1.29 -5.74
C ILE A 145 -17.93 0.94 -5.96
N LYS A 146 -18.35 0.78 -7.22
CA LYS A 146 -19.74 0.46 -7.58
C LYS A 146 -20.22 -0.80 -6.88
N ALA A 147 -19.43 -1.87 -6.88
CA ALA A 147 -19.81 -3.11 -6.21
C ALA A 147 -19.90 -2.96 -4.67
N TYR A 148 -19.06 -2.13 -4.03
CA TYR A 148 -19.21 -1.85 -2.60
C TYR A 148 -20.45 -1.01 -2.30
N GLU A 149 -20.72 0.00 -3.12
CA GLU A 149 -21.94 0.81 -3.02
C GLU A 149 -23.20 -0.04 -3.20
N LEU A 150 -23.17 -1.03 -4.09
CA LEU A 150 -24.24 -2.02 -4.24
C LEU A 150 -24.39 -2.87 -2.97
N ALA A 151 -23.31 -3.41 -2.41
CA ALA A 151 -23.35 -4.16 -1.15
C ALA A 151 -23.94 -3.34 0.01
N LEU A 152 -23.59 -2.05 0.11
CA LEU A 152 -24.12 -1.11 1.12
C LEU A 152 -25.62 -0.82 0.98
N LYS A 153 -26.28 -1.20 -0.13
CA LYS A 153 -27.74 -1.12 -0.27
C LYS A 153 -28.48 -2.19 0.54
N VAL A 154 -27.78 -3.21 1.04
CA VAL A 154 -28.32 -4.29 1.87
C VAL A 154 -27.60 -4.34 3.20
N HIS A 155 -26.27 -4.32 3.20
CA HIS A 155 -25.49 -4.23 4.44
C HIS A 155 -25.67 -2.83 5.02
N THR A 156 -26.71 -2.60 5.83
CA THR A 156 -26.93 -1.34 6.53
C THR A 156 -26.34 -1.40 7.93
N LYS A 157 -26.03 -0.25 8.53
CA LYS A 157 -25.57 -0.20 9.94
C LYS A 157 -26.57 -0.87 10.90
N LYS A 158 -27.86 -0.85 10.59
CA LYS A 158 -28.92 -1.37 11.47
C LYS A 158 -29.01 -2.90 11.39
N ASP A 159 -29.04 -3.42 10.17
CA ASP A 159 -29.38 -4.82 9.93
C ASP A 159 -28.12 -5.71 9.87
N PHE A 160 -27.00 -5.16 9.38
CA PHE A 160 -25.72 -5.84 9.23
C PHE A 160 -24.55 -4.92 9.67
N PRO A 161 -24.47 -4.56 10.97
CA PRO A 161 -23.51 -3.57 11.45
C PRO A 161 -22.06 -3.91 11.11
N GLU A 162 -21.66 -5.18 11.28
CA GLU A 162 -20.29 -5.64 11.03
C GLU A 162 -19.96 -5.62 9.53
N GLU A 163 -20.81 -6.21 8.69
CA GLU A 163 -20.63 -6.23 7.25
C GLU A 163 -20.61 -4.81 6.68
N TRP A 164 -21.52 -3.94 7.16
CA TRP A 164 -21.54 -2.53 6.79
C TRP A 164 -20.22 -1.86 7.11
N ALA A 165 -19.71 -2.01 8.33
CA ALA A 165 -18.44 -1.39 8.74
C ALA A 165 -17.23 -1.95 7.99
N ARG A 166 -17.20 -3.26 7.74
CA ARG A 166 -16.19 -3.90 6.91
C ARG A 166 -16.22 -3.39 5.48
N THR A 167 -17.42 -3.27 4.88
CA THR A 167 -17.60 -2.71 3.53
C THR A 167 -17.15 -1.25 3.48
N GLN A 168 -17.51 -0.42 4.48
CA GLN A 168 -17.04 0.97 4.57
C GLN A 168 -15.50 1.07 4.67
N ASN A 169 -14.87 0.25 5.51
CA ASN A 169 -13.41 0.23 5.64
C ASN A 169 -12.70 -0.26 4.37
N ASN A 170 -13.33 -1.12 3.59
CA ASN A 170 -12.76 -1.57 2.31
C ASN A 170 -12.98 -0.54 1.19
N LEU A 171 -14.14 0.11 1.18
CA LEU A 171 -14.46 1.19 0.24
C LEU A 171 -13.54 2.39 0.44
N SER A 172 -13.24 2.76 1.69
CA SER A 172 -12.30 3.84 1.99
C SER A 172 -10.88 3.59 1.45
N LEU A 173 -10.41 2.34 1.45
CA LEU A 173 -9.14 1.97 0.81
C LEU A 173 -9.18 2.18 -0.72
N VAL A 174 -10.33 1.93 -1.35
CA VAL A 174 -10.50 2.17 -2.79
C VAL A 174 -10.57 3.66 -3.09
N TYR A 175 -11.36 4.44 -2.34
CA TYR A 175 -11.40 5.90 -2.51
C TYR A 175 -10.03 6.55 -2.32
N ARG A 176 -9.25 6.13 -1.31
CA ARG A 176 -7.89 6.66 -1.08
C ARG A 176 -6.96 6.44 -2.27
N ASN A 177 -7.16 5.35 -3.02
CA ASN A 177 -6.35 4.97 -4.16
C ASN A 177 -7.00 5.30 -5.52
N ARG A 178 -8.19 5.92 -5.52
CA ARG A 178 -8.97 6.22 -6.71
C ARG A 178 -8.22 7.20 -7.61
N ILE A 179 -8.11 6.85 -8.89
CA ILE A 179 -7.35 7.61 -9.89
C ILE A 179 -8.22 8.70 -10.54
N ARG A 180 -9.50 8.42 -10.77
CA ARG A 180 -10.45 9.40 -11.35
C ARG A 180 -10.98 10.37 -10.30
N GLY A 181 -11.39 11.55 -10.77
CA GLY A 181 -11.93 12.62 -9.93
C GLY A 181 -10.83 13.42 -9.23
N ASP A 182 -11.26 14.40 -8.43
CA ASP A 182 -10.34 15.21 -7.66
C ASP A 182 -9.71 14.40 -6.51
N LYS A 183 -8.39 14.52 -6.34
CA LYS A 183 -7.64 13.75 -5.34
C LYS A 183 -7.99 14.17 -3.91
N ALA A 184 -8.28 15.45 -3.67
CA ALA A 184 -8.66 15.92 -2.36
C ALA A 184 -10.05 15.38 -1.98
N GLU A 185 -11.01 15.45 -2.89
CA GLU A 185 -12.35 14.87 -2.70
C GLU A 185 -12.31 13.36 -2.43
N ASN A 186 -11.49 12.62 -3.18
CA ASN A 186 -11.30 11.19 -2.98
C ASN A 186 -10.76 10.85 -1.59
N LEU A 187 -9.87 11.68 -1.04
CA LEU A 187 -9.36 11.54 0.32
C LEU A 187 -10.43 11.85 1.38
N GLU A 188 -11.28 12.86 1.15
CA GLU A 188 -12.42 13.13 2.05
C GLU A 188 -13.43 11.97 2.07
N LEU A 189 -13.72 11.37 0.92
CA LEU A 189 -14.57 10.18 0.83
C LEU A 189 -13.96 9.00 1.60
N ALA A 190 -12.64 8.80 1.49
CA ALA A 190 -11.94 7.77 2.24
C ALA A 190 -12.01 8.00 3.75
N ILE A 191 -11.73 9.23 4.21
CA ILE A 191 -11.81 9.62 5.63
C ILE A 191 -13.22 9.37 6.17
N LYS A 192 -14.25 9.86 5.47
CA LYS A 192 -15.65 9.67 5.85
C LYS A 192 -16.01 8.19 5.98
N ALA A 193 -15.58 7.35 5.04
CA ALA A 193 -15.87 5.92 5.08
C ALA A 193 -15.11 5.20 6.23
N TYR A 194 -13.87 5.59 6.57
CA TYR A 194 -13.20 5.09 7.78
C TYR A 194 -13.91 5.53 9.06
N GLU A 195 -14.33 6.80 9.16
CA GLU A 195 -15.08 7.32 10.31
C GLU A 195 -16.42 6.58 10.47
N LEU A 196 -17.09 6.24 9.37
CA LEU A 196 -18.29 5.40 9.39
C LEU A 196 -17.99 3.99 9.93
N ALA A 197 -16.94 3.33 9.45
CA ALA A 197 -16.54 2.01 9.95
C ALA A 197 -16.25 2.03 11.46
N LEU A 198 -15.60 3.09 11.98
CA LEU A 198 -15.31 3.26 13.41
C LEU A 198 -16.57 3.45 14.28
N LYS A 199 -17.75 3.68 13.70
CA LYS A 199 -19.02 3.70 14.46
C LYS A 199 -19.49 2.31 14.89
N VAL A 200 -18.90 1.25 14.34
CA VAL A 200 -19.19 -0.15 14.70
C VAL A 200 -17.94 -0.87 15.15
N HIS A 201 -16.83 -0.74 14.41
CA HIS A 201 -15.53 -1.26 14.87
C HIS A 201 -15.07 -0.42 16.06
N THR A 202 -15.45 -0.80 17.29
CA THR A 202 -14.99 -0.14 18.51
C THR A 202 -13.80 -0.90 19.08
N LYS A 203 -12.98 -0.22 19.89
CA LYS A 203 -11.86 -0.88 20.60
C LYS A 203 -12.34 -2.07 21.46
N LYS A 204 -13.57 -2.03 21.97
CA LYS A 204 -14.12 -3.05 22.87
C LYS A 204 -14.56 -4.29 22.09
N ASP A 205 -15.34 -4.08 21.05
CA ASP A 205 -16.06 -5.16 20.37
C ASP A 205 -15.23 -5.73 19.20
N PHE A 206 -14.44 -4.88 18.54
CA PHE A 206 -13.61 -5.24 17.38
C PHE A 206 -12.22 -4.59 17.50
N PRO A 207 -11.39 -4.98 18.49
CA PRO A 207 -10.14 -4.29 18.80
C PRO A 207 -9.17 -4.23 17.61
N GLU A 208 -9.03 -5.33 16.86
CA GLU A 208 -8.09 -5.43 15.74
C GLU A 208 -8.57 -4.61 14.54
N GLU A 209 -9.84 -4.75 14.16
CA GLU A 209 -10.45 -3.97 13.08
C GLU A 209 -10.41 -2.48 13.40
N TRP A 210 -10.74 -2.11 14.64
CA TRP A 210 -10.65 -0.72 15.10
C TRP A 210 -9.22 -0.19 14.94
N ALA A 211 -8.20 -0.91 15.41
CA ALA A 211 -6.81 -0.47 15.30
C ALA A 211 -6.33 -0.38 13.85
N ARG A 212 -6.70 -1.35 13.01
CA ARG A 212 -6.40 -1.32 11.56
C ARG A 212 -7.08 -0.14 10.88
N THR A 213 -8.34 0.13 11.19
CA THR A 213 -9.09 1.28 10.67
C THR A 213 -8.47 2.60 11.14
N GLN A 214 -8.05 2.70 12.40
CA GLN A 214 -7.35 3.87 12.94
C GLN A 214 -6.02 4.13 12.21
N ASN A 215 -5.19 3.09 12.00
CA ASN A 215 -3.94 3.25 11.23
C ASN A 215 -4.23 3.75 9.80
N ASN A 216 -5.24 3.19 9.14
CA ASN A 216 -5.60 3.61 7.79
C ASN A 216 -6.17 5.04 7.73
N LEU A 217 -6.96 5.43 8.72
CA LEU A 217 -7.45 6.79 8.90
C LEU A 217 -6.28 7.77 9.13
N GLY A 218 -5.28 7.37 9.91
CA GLY A 218 -4.06 8.15 10.10
C GLY A 218 -3.30 8.40 8.80
N ILE A 219 -3.18 7.37 7.94
CA ILE A 219 -2.60 7.53 6.59
C ILE A 219 -3.42 8.50 5.75
N ALA A 220 -4.75 8.42 5.81
CA ALA A 220 -5.64 9.31 5.05
C ALA A 220 -5.50 10.77 5.51
N TYR A 221 -5.50 11.05 6.82
CA TYR A 221 -5.28 12.39 7.34
C TYR A 221 -3.89 12.94 7.01
N ARG A 222 -2.83 12.12 7.11
CA ARG A 222 -1.46 12.56 6.76
C ARG A 222 -1.36 13.00 5.30
N ASN A 223 -2.11 12.35 4.41
CA ASN A 223 -2.10 12.63 2.98
C ASN A 223 -3.19 13.62 2.56
N ARG A 224 -4.06 14.07 3.49
CA ARG A 224 -5.21 14.94 3.22
C ARG A 224 -4.74 16.29 2.69
N ILE A 225 -5.28 16.68 1.54
CA ILE A 225 -4.93 17.92 0.83
C ILE A 225 -5.73 19.10 1.37
N SER A 226 -7.02 18.89 1.66
CA SER A 226 -7.94 19.92 2.17
C SER A 226 -7.72 20.23 3.66
N GLY A 227 -8.04 21.47 4.05
CA GLY A 227 -7.98 21.94 5.43
C GLY A 227 -6.58 22.33 5.90
N ASP A 228 -6.43 22.61 7.20
CA ASP A 228 -5.14 22.97 7.79
C ASP A 228 -4.21 21.74 7.84
N LYS A 229 -3.08 21.81 7.14
CA LYS A 229 -2.03 20.78 7.11
C LYS A 229 -1.51 20.43 8.51
N ALA A 230 -1.41 21.42 9.40
CA ALA A 230 -0.95 21.19 10.77
C ALA A 230 -1.97 20.36 11.55
N GLU A 231 -3.26 20.71 11.47
CA GLU A 231 -4.34 19.93 12.10
C GLU A 231 -4.44 18.51 11.53
N ASN A 232 -4.31 18.36 10.21
CA ASN A 232 -4.33 17.05 9.55
C ASN A 232 -3.23 16.11 10.08
N LEU A 233 -2.02 16.64 10.32
CA LEU A 233 -0.92 15.87 10.91
C LEU A 233 -1.19 15.48 12.36
N GLU A 234 -1.80 16.36 13.17
CA GLU A 234 -2.21 16.00 14.54
C GLU A 234 -3.26 14.89 14.56
N LYS A 235 -4.25 14.95 13.65
CA LYS A 235 -5.25 13.87 13.51
C LYS A 235 -4.60 12.55 13.09
N ALA A 236 -3.61 12.60 12.21
CA ALA A 236 -2.86 11.42 11.80
C ALA A 236 -2.10 10.79 12.98
N ILE A 237 -1.36 11.60 13.73
CA ILE A 237 -0.63 11.17 14.94
C ILE A 237 -1.59 10.54 15.95
N ALA A 238 -2.70 11.22 16.27
CA ALA A 238 -3.69 10.71 17.21
C ALA A 238 -4.26 9.34 16.77
N ALA A 239 -4.57 9.17 15.49
CA ALA A 239 -5.08 7.91 14.96
C ALA A 239 -4.03 6.78 15.05
N TYR A 240 -2.76 7.05 14.76
CA TYR A 240 -1.67 6.09 14.95
C TYR A 240 -1.48 5.70 16.42
N GLU A 241 -1.49 6.67 17.33
CA GLU A 241 -1.40 6.44 18.77
C GLU A 241 -2.57 5.59 19.29
N LEU A 242 -3.78 5.81 18.76
CA LEU A 242 -4.94 4.96 19.04
C LEU A 242 -4.72 3.52 18.55
N ALA A 243 -4.24 3.33 17.32
CA ALA A 243 -3.96 2.00 16.77
C ALA A 243 -2.93 1.22 17.62
N LEU A 244 -1.89 1.91 18.13
CA LEU A 244 -0.87 1.33 19.00
C LEU A 244 -1.41 0.86 20.37
N LYS A 245 -2.63 1.26 20.78
CA LYS A 245 -3.28 0.74 22.00
C LYS A 245 -3.74 -0.71 21.88
N VAL A 246 -3.79 -1.27 20.67
CA VAL A 246 -4.16 -2.67 20.42
C VAL A 246 -3.01 -3.40 19.72
N HIS A 247 -2.49 -2.82 18.63
CA HIS A 247 -1.34 -3.36 17.93
C HIS A 247 -0.08 -3.06 18.71
N THR A 248 0.29 -3.99 19.59
CA THR A 248 1.50 -3.93 20.43
C THR A 248 2.59 -4.81 19.84
N LYS A 249 3.86 -4.50 20.12
CA LYS A 249 5.00 -5.30 19.64
C LYS A 249 4.86 -6.80 19.94
N GLN A 250 4.29 -7.15 21.10
CA GLN A 250 4.17 -8.54 21.55
C GLN A 250 3.08 -9.33 20.81
N LYS A 251 1.93 -8.69 20.52
CA LYS A 251 0.78 -9.39 19.91
C LYS A 251 0.74 -9.25 18.38
N PHE A 252 1.18 -8.10 17.89
CA PHE A 252 1.09 -7.70 16.47
C PHE A 252 2.39 -7.00 16.06
N PRO A 253 3.53 -7.71 16.05
CA PRO A 253 4.84 -7.09 15.86
C PRO A 253 4.93 -6.33 14.53
N GLU A 254 4.41 -6.90 13.44
CA GLU A 254 4.47 -6.32 12.10
C GLU A 254 3.59 -5.08 11.97
N GLU A 255 2.35 -5.15 12.43
CA GLU A 255 1.44 -4.00 12.41
C GLU A 255 1.92 -2.89 13.34
N TRP A 256 2.44 -3.24 14.51
CA TRP A 256 3.06 -2.27 15.42
C TRP A 256 4.22 -1.56 14.73
N ALA A 257 5.12 -2.28 14.07
CA ALA A 257 6.25 -1.68 13.35
C ALA A 257 5.80 -0.81 12.16
N THR A 258 4.75 -1.23 11.45
CA THR A 258 4.13 -0.43 10.38
C THR A 258 3.64 0.91 10.93
N ILE A 259 2.91 0.88 12.06
CA ILE A 259 2.36 2.07 12.68
C ILE A 259 3.50 2.97 13.21
N GLN A 260 4.55 2.40 13.81
CA GLN A 260 5.72 3.16 14.25
C GLN A 260 6.41 3.88 13.08
N ASN A 261 6.63 3.22 11.94
CA ASN A 261 7.20 3.89 10.77
C ASN A 261 6.27 5.01 10.23
N ASN A 262 4.95 4.78 10.20
CA ASN A 262 3.98 5.80 9.80
C ASN A 262 3.96 7.01 10.74
N LEU A 263 4.02 6.75 12.05
CA LEU A 263 4.08 7.75 13.10
C LEU A 263 5.38 8.57 13.00
N GLY A 264 6.50 7.90 12.71
CA GLY A 264 7.77 8.57 12.46
C GLY A 264 7.69 9.58 11.29
N LEU A 265 7.01 9.20 10.20
CA LEU A 265 6.79 10.11 9.08
C LEU A 265 5.87 11.29 9.44
N ALA A 266 4.83 11.05 10.25
CA ALA A 266 3.95 12.10 10.71
C ALA A 266 4.68 13.08 11.65
N TYR A 267 5.49 12.61 12.60
CA TYR A 267 6.32 13.46 13.45
C TYR A 267 7.36 14.24 12.63
N ARG A 268 8.04 13.61 11.67
CA ARG A 268 9.01 14.28 10.80
C ARG A 268 8.38 15.42 10.00
N ASN A 269 7.09 15.32 9.65
CA ASN A 269 6.38 16.35 8.90
C ASN A 269 5.57 17.31 9.79
N ARG A 270 5.50 17.06 11.11
CA ARG A 270 4.69 17.83 12.06
C ARG A 270 5.11 19.28 12.13
N ILE A 271 4.13 20.17 11.98
CA ILE A 271 4.29 21.63 11.93
C ILE A 271 4.19 22.25 13.33
N ARG A 272 3.25 21.77 14.15
CA ARG A 272 3.07 22.24 15.53
C ARG A 272 4.19 21.72 16.43
N HIS A 273 4.34 22.37 17.58
CA HIS A 273 5.40 22.09 18.56
C HIS A 273 6.80 22.38 18.01
N ASN A 274 7.80 22.17 18.87
CA ASN A 274 9.18 22.46 18.52
C ASN A 274 9.74 21.44 17.50
N ARG A 275 10.37 21.94 16.43
CA ARG A 275 10.93 21.13 15.34
C ARG A 275 11.95 20.10 15.81
N GLU A 276 12.83 20.45 16.74
CA GLU A 276 13.82 19.54 17.31
C GLU A 276 13.12 18.35 17.99
N SER A 277 12.15 18.63 18.86
CA SER A 277 11.39 17.59 19.56
C SER A 277 10.66 16.66 18.60
N ASN A 278 10.06 17.20 17.55
CA ASN A 278 9.37 16.42 16.52
C ASN A 278 10.32 15.47 15.77
N LEU A 279 11.54 15.92 15.45
CA LEU A 279 12.54 15.08 14.80
C LEU A 279 13.07 13.97 15.71
N GLU A 280 13.23 14.22 17.01
CA GLU A 280 13.59 13.17 17.96
C GLU A 280 12.49 12.11 18.09
N LEU A 281 11.22 12.52 18.13
CA LEU A 281 10.08 11.60 18.11
C LEU A 281 10.04 10.76 16.83
N ALA A 282 10.35 11.38 15.68
CA ALA A 282 10.43 10.66 14.41
C ALA A 282 11.54 9.60 14.41
N ILE A 283 12.75 9.96 14.86
CA ILE A 283 13.90 9.06 14.94
C ILE A 283 13.59 7.88 15.88
N GLU A 284 13.00 8.14 17.04
CA GLU A 284 12.62 7.09 17.99
C GLU A 284 11.58 6.13 17.40
N ALA A 285 10.56 6.66 16.73
CA ALA A 285 9.54 5.85 16.06
C ALA A 285 10.14 4.96 14.94
N TYR A 286 11.05 5.49 14.12
CA TYR A 286 11.75 4.68 13.12
C TYR A 286 12.66 3.61 13.75
N LYS A 287 13.39 3.93 14.82
CA LYS A 287 14.20 2.95 15.56
C LYS A 287 13.34 1.83 16.13
N ARG A 288 12.15 2.15 16.66
CA ARG A 288 11.17 1.16 17.13
C ARG A 288 10.70 0.24 16.02
N ALA A 289 10.35 0.79 14.85
CA ALA A 289 9.98 -0.04 13.69
C ALA A 289 11.10 -1.02 13.31
N LEU A 290 12.37 -0.58 13.36
CA LEU A 290 13.55 -1.40 13.10
C LEU A 290 13.83 -2.48 14.17
N TRP A 291 13.11 -2.52 15.29
CA TRP A 291 13.18 -3.65 16.22
C TRP A 291 12.48 -4.90 15.69
N VAL A 292 11.56 -4.74 14.74
CA VAL A 292 10.81 -5.83 14.11
C VAL A 292 11.23 -5.98 12.67
N TYR A 293 11.28 -4.86 11.93
CA TYR A 293 11.80 -4.88 10.58
C TYR A 293 13.29 -5.11 10.61
N THR A 294 13.72 -6.33 10.28
CA THR A 294 15.11 -6.70 10.07
C THR A 294 15.37 -6.84 8.57
N LYS A 295 16.64 -6.74 8.15
CA LYS A 295 17.01 -7.00 6.75
C LYS A 295 16.63 -8.41 6.30
N GLN A 296 16.67 -9.38 7.20
CA GLN A 296 16.41 -10.79 6.90
C GLN A 296 14.91 -11.08 6.73
N ASP A 297 14.09 -10.64 7.68
CA ASP A 297 12.68 -11.03 7.74
C ASP A 297 11.80 -10.08 6.92
N PHE A 298 12.17 -8.79 6.87
CA PHE A 298 11.40 -7.73 6.21
C PHE A 298 12.30 -6.79 5.42
N PRO A 299 13.08 -7.28 4.42
CA PRO A 299 14.10 -6.49 3.73
C PRO A 299 13.58 -5.16 3.19
N GLN A 300 12.41 -5.16 2.56
CA GLN A 300 11.81 -3.96 1.95
C GLN A 300 11.36 -2.93 3.00
N ASN A 301 10.63 -3.36 4.04
CA ASN A 301 10.20 -2.48 5.12
C ASN A 301 11.39 -1.95 5.93
N TRP A 302 12.41 -2.78 6.14
CA TRP A 302 13.67 -2.38 6.77
C TRP A 302 14.36 -1.28 5.95
N ALA A 303 14.55 -1.48 4.65
CA ALA A 303 15.18 -0.49 3.78
C ALA A 303 14.38 0.83 3.69
N MET A 304 13.05 0.75 3.59
CA MET A 304 12.18 1.93 3.64
C MET A 304 12.38 2.70 4.94
N THR A 305 12.40 1.99 6.07
CA THR A 305 12.56 2.60 7.40
C THR A 305 13.95 3.20 7.57
N GLN A 306 15.00 2.55 7.04
CA GLN A 306 16.36 3.10 7.02
C GLN A 306 16.45 4.39 6.19
N ASN A 307 15.85 4.43 4.99
CA ASN A 307 15.81 5.66 4.19
C ASN A 307 15.08 6.79 4.94
N ASN A 308 13.92 6.49 5.56
CA ASN A 308 13.17 7.47 6.33
C ASN A 308 13.95 7.99 7.55
N LEU A 309 14.65 7.08 8.26
CA LEU A 309 15.52 7.41 9.37
C LEU A 309 16.70 8.28 8.91
N GLY A 310 17.28 7.99 7.74
CA GLY A 310 18.32 8.81 7.13
C GLY A 310 17.86 10.24 6.90
N SER A 311 16.64 10.45 6.40
CA SER A 311 16.08 11.80 6.23
C SER A 311 15.86 12.51 7.55
N ALA A 312 15.37 11.80 8.57
CA ALA A 312 15.22 12.38 9.91
C ALA A 312 16.57 12.77 10.54
N TYR A 313 17.62 11.95 10.37
CA TYR A 313 18.97 12.31 10.80
C TYR A 313 19.54 13.50 10.03
N ARG A 314 19.35 13.56 8.70
CA ARG A 314 19.78 14.70 7.89
C ARG A 314 19.09 16.00 8.32
N GLU A 315 17.87 15.95 8.84
CA GLU A 315 17.14 17.14 9.30
C GLU A 315 17.35 17.43 10.79
N ARG A 316 17.97 16.51 11.55
CA ARG A 316 18.11 16.58 13.00
C ARG A 316 18.87 17.81 13.46
N ILE A 317 18.27 18.53 14.39
CA ILE A 317 18.79 19.77 14.99
C ILE A 317 19.67 19.46 16.21
N ARG A 318 19.22 18.54 17.08
CA ARG A 318 19.96 18.15 18.27
C ARG A 318 21.25 17.42 17.91
N HIS A 319 22.25 17.52 18.79
CA HIS A 319 23.60 16.97 18.61
C HIS A 319 24.39 17.63 17.49
N ASN A 320 25.64 17.21 17.32
CA ASN A 320 26.54 17.79 16.33
C ASN A 320 26.08 17.46 14.89
N ARG A 321 26.05 18.50 14.03
CA ARG A 321 25.61 18.41 12.63
C ARG A 321 26.39 17.39 11.81
N GLU A 322 27.71 17.34 11.97
CA GLU A 322 28.59 16.38 11.29
C GLU A 322 28.17 14.94 11.64
N SER A 323 27.99 14.64 12.93
CA SER A 323 27.58 13.31 13.37
C SER A 323 26.20 12.92 12.83
N ASN A 324 25.26 13.87 12.77
CA ASN A 324 23.93 13.62 12.23
C ASN A 324 23.97 13.30 10.73
N LEU A 325 24.82 13.98 9.96
CA LEU A 325 25.01 13.71 8.53
C LEU A 325 25.66 12.34 8.28
N GLU A 326 26.64 11.93 9.09
CA GLU A 326 27.21 10.59 8.98
C GLU A 326 26.18 9.49 9.28
N LEU A 327 25.31 9.70 10.28
CA LEU A 327 24.20 8.79 10.58
C LEU A 327 23.20 8.72 9.41
N ALA A 328 22.92 9.85 8.75
CA ALA A 328 22.06 9.90 7.58
C ALA A 328 22.64 9.10 6.41
N ILE A 329 23.91 9.33 6.08
CA ILE A 329 24.64 8.64 5.00
C ILE A 329 24.65 7.13 5.25
N GLU A 330 24.94 6.70 6.48
CA GLU A 330 24.95 5.28 6.85
C GLU A 330 23.57 4.64 6.69
N ALA A 331 22.51 5.33 7.11
CA ALA A 331 21.15 4.82 6.97
C ALA A 331 20.73 4.71 5.49
N TYR A 332 21.06 5.68 4.64
CA TYR A 332 20.80 5.59 3.20
C TYR A 332 21.60 4.45 2.54
N LYS A 333 22.88 4.28 2.88
CA LYS A 333 23.70 3.17 2.39
C LYS A 333 23.11 1.81 2.78
N ARG A 334 22.59 1.68 3.99
CA ARG A 334 21.86 0.47 4.44
C ARG A 334 20.62 0.21 3.62
N ALA A 335 19.82 1.23 3.33
CA ALA A 335 18.65 1.08 2.46
C ALA A 335 19.04 0.57 1.05
N LEU A 336 20.16 1.06 0.50
CA LEU A 336 20.72 0.64 -0.79
C LEU A 336 21.27 -0.80 -0.79
N TRP A 337 21.38 -1.48 0.36
CA TRP A 337 21.68 -2.93 0.38
C TRP A 337 20.52 -3.79 -0.10
N VAL A 338 19.30 -3.26 -0.06
CA VAL A 338 18.08 -3.95 -0.50
C VAL A 338 17.51 -3.27 -1.73
N TYR A 339 17.42 -1.95 -1.72
CA TYR A 339 17.01 -1.21 -2.90
C TYR A 339 18.16 -1.21 -3.91
N THR A 340 18.03 -2.02 -4.94
CA THR A 340 18.92 -2.07 -6.10
C THR A 340 18.23 -1.40 -7.29
N LYS A 341 19.00 -0.91 -8.27
CA LYS A 341 18.44 -0.36 -9.52
C LYS A 341 17.58 -1.39 -10.26
N GLN A 342 17.93 -2.67 -10.18
CA GLN A 342 17.24 -3.75 -10.87
C GLN A 342 15.91 -4.12 -10.20
N ASP A 343 15.91 -4.33 -8.89
CA ASP A 343 14.74 -4.88 -8.18
C ASP A 343 13.78 -3.80 -7.72
N PHE A 344 14.31 -2.61 -7.38
CA PHE A 344 13.54 -1.49 -6.84
C PHE A 344 14.00 -0.15 -7.43
N PRO A 345 13.93 0.04 -8.76
CA PRO A 345 14.51 1.20 -9.44
C PRO A 345 14.09 2.55 -8.83
N GLN A 346 12.80 2.72 -8.54
CA GLN A 346 12.25 3.96 -7.98
C GLN A 346 12.72 4.21 -6.54
N ASN A 347 12.70 3.19 -5.67
CA ASN A 347 13.18 3.33 -4.29
C ASN A 347 14.69 3.55 -4.24
N TRP A 348 15.44 2.88 -5.12
CA TRP A 348 16.87 3.08 -5.28
C TRP A 348 17.17 4.52 -5.71
N ALA A 349 16.52 5.04 -6.75
CA ALA A 349 16.71 6.41 -7.22
C ALA A 349 16.35 7.46 -6.15
N MET A 350 15.23 7.28 -5.43
CA MET A 350 14.87 8.15 -4.30
C MET A 350 15.96 8.16 -3.23
N THR A 351 16.48 6.97 -2.89
CA THR A 351 17.51 6.81 -1.86
C THR A 351 18.84 7.43 -2.32
N GLN A 352 19.18 7.31 -3.60
CA GLN A 352 20.35 7.96 -4.20
C GLN A 352 20.24 9.50 -4.16
N ASN A 353 19.10 10.06 -4.55
CA ASN A 353 18.85 11.52 -4.42
C ASN A 353 19.02 12.00 -2.97
N ASN A 354 18.47 11.24 -2.01
CA ASN A 354 18.58 11.57 -0.59
C ASN A 354 20.04 11.46 -0.09
N LEU A 355 20.76 10.45 -0.54
CA LEU A 355 22.19 10.26 -0.25
C LEU A 355 23.03 11.39 -0.85
N GLY A 356 22.74 11.80 -2.08
CA GLY A 356 23.41 12.93 -2.74
C GLY A 356 23.22 14.24 -1.98
N SER A 357 22.02 14.47 -1.43
CA SER A 357 21.78 15.62 -0.56
C SER A 357 22.58 15.56 0.73
N ALA A 358 22.68 14.38 1.36
CA ALA A 358 23.49 14.21 2.56
C ALA A 358 24.99 14.41 2.28
N TYR A 359 25.49 13.96 1.12
CA TYR A 359 26.87 14.21 0.69
C TYR A 359 27.14 15.69 0.40
N ARG A 360 26.24 16.40 -0.29
CA ARG A 360 26.40 17.85 -0.55
C ARG A 360 26.53 18.65 0.75
N GLU A 361 25.79 18.25 1.78
CA GLU A 361 25.80 18.88 3.09
C GLU A 361 26.91 18.37 4.03
N ARG A 362 27.62 17.30 3.65
CA ARG A 362 28.57 16.58 4.51
C ARG A 362 29.75 17.46 4.91
N ILE A 363 29.98 17.56 6.22
CA ILE A 363 31.05 18.36 6.83
C ILE A 363 32.37 17.58 6.91
N ARG A 364 32.30 16.27 7.20
CA ARG A 364 33.49 15.42 7.36
C ARG A 364 34.15 15.11 6.01
N GLY A 365 35.48 15.11 6.01
CA GLY A 365 36.31 14.75 4.85
C GLY A 365 36.53 15.91 3.88
N ASP A 366 37.06 15.60 2.70
CA ASP A 366 37.30 16.60 1.67
C ASP A 366 36.00 17.10 1.04
N LYS A 367 35.79 18.41 1.05
CA LYS A 367 34.55 19.03 0.54
C LYS A 367 34.38 18.78 -0.96
N ALA A 368 35.47 18.81 -1.73
CA ALA A 368 35.40 18.60 -3.16
C ALA A 368 35.00 17.15 -3.48
N GLU A 369 35.58 16.16 -2.81
CA GLU A 369 35.19 14.75 -2.93
C GLU A 369 33.73 14.51 -2.52
N ASN A 370 33.26 15.16 -1.45
CA ASN A 370 31.86 15.06 -1.02
C ASN A 370 30.90 15.59 -2.10
N LEU A 371 31.26 16.68 -2.79
CA LEU A 371 30.45 17.22 -3.88
C LEU A 371 30.45 16.31 -5.11
N GLU A 372 31.56 15.67 -5.46
CA GLU A 372 31.58 14.67 -6.55
C GLU A 372 30.67 13.47 -6.21
N LYS A 373 30.71 12.98 -4.97
CA LYS A 373 29.80 11.92 -4.51
C LYS A 373 28.33 12.34 -4.55
N ALA A 374 28.05 13.62 -4.30
CA ALA A 374 26.70 14.16 -4.41
C ALA A 374 26.22 14.16 -5.86
N ILE A 375 27.04 14.65 -6.79
CA ILE A 375 26.78 14.68 -8.23
C ILE A 375 26.55 13.25 -8.74
N GLU A 376 27.45 12.32 -8.45
CA GLU A 376 27.32 10.91 -8.84
C GLU A 376 25.98 10.32 -8.36
N ALA A 377 25.61 10.53 -7.10
CA ALA A 377 24.36 10.03 -6.56
C ALA A 377 23.11 10.63 -7.24
N TYR A 378 23.14 11.92 -7.59
CA TYR A 378 22.06 12.53 -8.35
C TYR A 378 21.98 12.02 -9.79
N GLU A 379 23.12 11.83 -10.47
CA GLU A 379 23.17 11.26 -11.82
C GLU A 379 22.67 9.82 -11.85
N LEU A 380 23.03 9.03 -10.84
CA LEU A 380 22.46 7.69 -10.63
C LEU A 380 20.94 7.74 -10.49
N ALA A 381 20.38 8.66 -9.73
CA ALA A 381 18.93 8.82 -9.62
C ALA A 381 18.27 9.22 -10.97
N LEU A 382 18.90 10.09 -11.76
CA LEU A 382 18.42 10.48 -13.11
C LEU A 382 18.48 9.35 -14.13
N SER A 383 19.27 8.29 -13.87
CA SER A 383 19.25 7.09 -14.71
C SER A 383 17.98 6.23 -14.56
N VAL A 384 17.07 6.62 -13.67
CA VAL A 384 15.75 6.02 -13.46
C VAL A 384 14.65 7.07 -13.57
N TYR A 385 14.81 8.21 -12.90
CA TYR A 385 13.87 9.31 -13.03
C TYR A 385 14.12 10.01 -14.36
N THR A 386 13.30 9.72 -15.36
CA THR A 386 13.27 10.41 -16.66
C THR A 386 12.20 11.50 -16.64
N LYS A 387 12.30 12.49 -17.54
CA LYS A 387 11.27 13.54 -17.64
C LYS A 387 9.92 12.95 -18.06
N GLU A 388 9.95 11.92 -18.89
CA GLU A 388 8.79 11.26 -19.46
C GLU A 388 8.04 10.43 -18.41
N ASP A 389 8.76 9.61 -17.64
CA ASP A 389 8.14 8.65 -16.71
C ASP A 389 7.91 9.25 -15.32
N PHE A 390 8.78 10.16 -14.89
CA PHE A 390 8.78 10.74 -13.54
C PHE A 390 9.09 12.25 -13.56
N PRO A 391 8.27 13.09 -14.22
CA PRO A 391 8.60 14.50 -14.46
C PRO A 391 8.90 15.28 -13.18
N ILE A 392 8.16 15.04 -12.10
CA ILE A 392 8.28 15.75 -10.82
C ILE A 392 9.57 15.34 -10.09
N GLU A 393 9.82 14.03 -9.97
CA GLU A 393 11.02 13.50 -9.34
C GLU A 393 12.28 13.85 -10.15
N TRP A 394 12.21 13.76 -11.48
CA TRP A 394 13.29 14.17 -12.38
C TRP A 394 13.63 15.64 -12.19
N ALA A 395 12.64 16.55 -12.23
CA ALA A 395 12.87 17.97 -12.04
C ALA A 395 13.40 18.31 -10.64
N MET A 396 12.93 17.61 -9.60
CA MET A 396 13.47 17.78 -8.24
C MET A 396 14.95 17.39 -8.19
N ASN A 397 15.30 16.28 -8.84
CA ASN A 397 16.67 15.78 -8.88
C ASN A 397 17.56 16.68 -9.73
N GLN A 398 17.07 17.22 -10.85
CA GLN A 398 17.76 18.22 -11.66
C GLN A 398 18.09 19.48 -10.86
N LYS A 399 17.13 20.03 -10.11
CA LYS A 399 17.41 21.15 -9.18
C LYS A 399 18.51 20.79 -8.17
N ASN A 400 18.46 19.59 -7.60
CA ASN A 400 19.46 19.17 -6.62
C ASN A 400 20.86 18.97 -7.23
N LEU A 401 20.91 18.46 -8.45
CA LEU A 401 22.13 18.35 -9.26
C LEU A 401 22.69 19.74 -9.61
N GLY A 402 21.85 20.68 -10.03
CA GLY A 402 22.25 22.06 -10.28
C GLY A 402 22.85 22.74 -9.05
N ASN A 403 22.25 22.52 -7.87
CA ASN A 403 22.84 22.99 -6.60
C ASN A 403 24.22 22.38 -6.34
N ALA A 404 24.42 21.10 -6.65
CA ALA A 404 25.71 20.44 -6.47
C ALA A 404 26.76 20.96 -7.46
N TYR A 405 26.39 21.20 -8.72
CA TYR A 405 27.27 21.80 -9.73
C TYR A 405 27.66 23.24 -9.38
N ARG A 406 26.71 24.06 -8.92
CA ARG A 406 27.01 25.43 -8.46
C ARG A 406 27.99 25.45 -7.30
N ASP A 407 27.87 24.49 -6.39
CA ASP A 407 28.75 24.39 -5.21
C ASP A 407 30.07 23.65 -5.53
N ARG A 408 30.22 23.05 -6.73
CA ARG A 408 31.33 22.17 -7.13
C ARG A 408 32.67 22.92 -7.17
N ILE A 409 33.69 22.29 -6.56
CA ILE A 409 35.04 22.87 -6.41
C ILE A 409 35.99 22.43 -7.53
N ARG A 410 35.82 21.21 -8.06
CA ARG A 410 36.69 20.66 -9.12
C ARG A 410 36.25 21.11 -10.51
N GLY A 411 37.20 21.19 -11.42
CA GLY A 411 36.97 21.62 -12.80
C GLY A 411 36.94 23.14 -12.95
N ASP A 412 36.61 23.58 -14.16
CA ASP A 412 36.46 25.01 -14.42
C ASP A 412 35.17 25.56 -13.80
N LYS A 413 35.26 26.75 -13.20
CA LYS A 413 34.13 27.36 -12.49
C LYS A 413 33.02 27.77 -13.46
N ALA A 414 33.35 28.29 -14.64
CA ALA A 414 32.34 28.69 -15.62
C ALA A 414 31.60 27.46 -16.16
N GLU A 415 32.32 26.39 -16.51
CA GLU A 415 31.70 25.12 -16.94
C GLU A 415 30.77 24.53 -15.86
N ASN A 416 31.15 24.62 -14.58
CA ASN A 416 30.31 24.16 -13.48
C ASN A 416 29.03 24.99 -13.33
N LEU A 417 29.11 26.32 -13.51
CA LEU A 417 27.94 27.19 -13.48
C LEU A 417 27.03 26.97 -14.69
N GLU A 418 27.58 26.73 -15.88
CA GLU A 418 26.81 26.37 -17.08
C GLU A 418 25.99 25.09 -16.85
N LYS A 419 26.61 24.04 -16.29
CA LYS A 419 25.90 22.81 -15.91
C LYS A 419 24.83 23.04 -14.85
N ALA A 420 25.08 23.94 -13.90
CA ALA A 420 24.09 24.30 -12.89
C ALA A 420 22.88 24.99 -13.51
N ILE A 421 23.11 25.97 -14.40
CA ILE A 421 22.09 26.70 -15.15
C ILE A 421 21.25 25.72 -15.98
N GLU A 422 21.90 24.85 -16.77
CA GLU A 422 21.21 23.84 -17.57
C GLU A 422 20.28 22.98 -16.70
N ALA A 423 20.79 22.45 -15.57
CA ALA A 423 19.99 21.62 -14.67
C ALA A 423 18.81 22.39 -14.05
N TYR A 424 18.97 23.67 -13.73
CA TYR A 424 17.86 24.51 -13.25
C TYR A 424 16.83 24.78 -14.34
N GLU A 425 17.24 25.07 -15.57
CA GLU A 425 16.35 25.26 -16.71
C GLU A 425 15.55 23.98 -17.03
N LEU A 426 16.22 22.82 -16.97
CA LEU A 426 15.58 21.52 -17.07
C LEU A 426 14.51 21.34 -15.98
N ALA A 427 14.81 21.67 -14.72
CA ALA A 427 13.85 21.61 -13.63
C ALA A 427 12.65 22.57 -13.84
N LEU A 428 12.89 23.78 -14.34
CA LEU A 428 11.86 24.78 -14.64
C LEU A 428 10.96 24.38 -15.81
N SER A 429 11.40 23.46 -16.67
CA SER A 429 10.55 22.90 -17.73
C SER A 429 9.39 22.04 -17.20
N VAL A 430 9.42 21.68 -15.92
CA VAL A 430 8.34 20.95 -15.22
C VAL A 430 7.74 21.80 -14.11
N TYR A 431 8.57 22.40 -13.24
CA TYR A 431 8.12 23.26 -12.16
C TYR A 431 7.77 24.64 -12.70
N THR A 432 6.59 24.80 -13.29
CA THR A 432 6.12 26.08 -13.84
C THR A 432 5.62 27.01 -12.73
N LYS A 433 5.64 28.33 -12.99
CA LYS A 433 5.06 29.33 -12.07
C LYS A 433 3.57 29.06 -11.77
N LYS A 434 2.84 28.50 -12.73
CA LYS A 434 1.40 28.25 -12.62
C LYS A 434 1.11 27.05 -11.73
N ASP A 435 1.81 25.95 -11.95
CA ASP A 435 1.48 24.66 -11.33
C ASP A 435 2.27 24.44 -10.03
N PHE A 436 3.45 25.06 -9.91
CA PHE A 436 4.38 24.91 -8.78
C PHE A 436 5.05 26.24 -8.42
N PRO A 437 4.29 27.25 -7.94
CA PRO A 437 4.81 28.61 -7.73
C PRO A 437 5.97 28.67 -6.71
N GLU A 438 5.94 27.86 -5.66
CA GLU A 438 6.98 27.84 -4.61
C GLU A 438 8.28 27.19 -5.10
N GLU A 439 8.18 26.03 -5.74
CA GLU A 439 9.33 25.35 -6.35
C GLU A 439 9.93 26.19 -7.47
N TRP A 440 9.10 26.77 -8.35
CA TRP A 440 9.54 27.67 -9.41
C TRP A 440 10.31 28.85 -8.84
N ALA A 441 9.79 29.53 -7.81
CA ALA A 441 10.47 30.67 -7.19
C ALA A 441 11.82 30.27 -6.57
N THR A 442 11.88 29.11 -5.92
CA THR A 442 13.11 28.57 -5.34
C THR A 442 14.16 28.29 -6.43
N ILE A 443 13.76 27.68 -7.53
CA ILE A 443 14.67 27.37 -8.64
C ILE A 443 15.12 28.64 -9.35
N GLN A 444 14.23 29.60 -9.57
CA GLN A 444 14.58 30.92 -10.13
C GLN A 444 15.60 31.66 -9.28
N ASN A 445 15.48 31.62 -7.95
CA ASN A 445 16.47 32.21 -7.05
C ASN A 445 17.83 31.51 -7.17
N ASN A 446 17.85 30.18 -7.25
CA ASN A 446 19.09 29.42 -7.45
C ASN A 446 19.73 29.71 -8.82
N LEU A 447 18.91 29.86 -9.86
CA LEU A 447 19.34 30.22 -11.20
C LEU A 447 19.93 31.63 -11.23
N GLY A 448 19.28 32.60 -10.59
CA GLY A 448 19.81 33.95 -10.42
C GLY A 448 21.18 33.97 -9.72
N ALA A 449 21.35 33.15 -8.68
CA ALA A 449 22.62 32.98 -7.99
C ALA A 449 23.71 32.27 -8.82
N ALA A 450 23.34 31.54 -9.88
CA ALA A 450 24.29 30.92 -10.80
C ALA A 450 24.72 31.88 -11.93
N TYR A 451 23.86 32.84 -12.31
CA TYR A 451 24.19 33.90 -13.26
C TYR A 451 24.99 35.07 -12.64
N SER A 452 24.88 35.27 -11.33
CA SER A 452 25.65 36.29 -10.58
C SER A 452 27.06 35.82 -10.25
#